data_AF-A0A959UQ28-F1
#
_entry.id   AF-A0A959UQ28-F1
#
_cell.length_a   1.000
_cell.length_b   1.000
_cell.length_c   1.000
_cell.angle_alpha   90.00
_cell.angle_beta   90.00
_cell.angle_gamma   90.00
#
_symmetry.space_group_name_H-M   'P 1'
#
loop_
_entity.id
_entity.type
_entity.pdbx_description
1 polymer ?
#
loop_
_entity_poly.entity_id
_entity_poly.type
_entity_poly.pdbx_seq_one_letter_code
_entity_poly.pdbx_strand_id
1 'polypeptide(L)'
;MGCRAYFLLVLGFSSPGLCAQWETVGEGWGGLVRDLHYDSLSGRLYVVGASQWAMPGNVLIHNTAYWYNGQWYPMGGGADHPNGFPTGLRPPAKDIIPYDSGFVVVGDFWSMSGVPHTRGFAKWENDQWVAMASDTTLGNFWGSSVDDGQLHLHGAFNTVDGQPISNWAVYDGTTWQQVDTTEEFGFNTAKAVRYQGDLYVAGNFNTSNGVNDLARQGPNGWEALGPGLLGDPWVNEMVVYDGLLWVTGEFYSWWGNAASGIMAWDGSQWHNMFPDIFAIAQGGDMDVANGKLYFSGFFNANGMNGMYGYGVYDGSSVCLFGGPEVIRGNMTFSADTMYASAPYTLYGTAGGPVVKYIIKWPLDAPMDTCYTVASRVPALGAGSETWTVSPNPATGHLTVQAGGAWQQLRAYDATGRLVLAQ
;
A
#
# COMPACT_ATOMS: atom_id res chain seq x y z
N MET A 1 -46.39 60.78 13.29
CA MET A 1 -45.35 59.84 13.76
C MET A 1 -45.42 58.61 12.88
N GLY A 2 -44.58 58.53 11.83
CA GLY A 2 -44.57 57.42 10.89
C GLY A 2 -43.55 56.37 11.31
N CYS A 3 -44.01 55.15 11.60
CA CYS A 3 -43.14 54.01 11.88
C CYS A 3 -42.45 53.56 10.59
N ARG A 4 -41.12 53.59 10.58
CA ARG A 4 -40.28 52.94 9.58
C ARG A 4 -40.22 51.45 9.90
N ALA A 5 -40.62 50.61 8.96
CA ALA A 5 -40.31 49.18 8.98
C ALA A 5 -38.90 49.00 8.37
N TYR A 6 -37.99 48.39 9.13
CA TYR A 6 -36.74 47.88 8.60
C TYR A 6 -36.94 46.40 8.26
N PHE A 7 -36.98 46.08 6.98
CA PHE A 7 -36.82 44.71 6.53
C PHE A 7 -35.34 44.36 6.60
N LEU A 8 -34.96 43.48 7.53
CA LEU A 8 -33.66 42.81 7.49
C LEU A 8 -33.77 41.69 6.45
N LEU A 9 -33.23 41.93 5.26
CA LEU A 9 -33.04 40.88 4.26
C LEU A 9 -31.79 40.09 4.67
N VAL A 10 -31.97 38.97 5.38
CA VAL A 10 -30.87 38.01 5.59
C VAL A 10 -30.72 37.24 4.29
N LEU A 11 -29.80 37.68 3.43
CA LEU A 11 -29.31 36.87 2.32
C LEU A 11 -28.50 35.73 2.93
N GLY A 12 -29.16 34.59 3.16
CA GLY A 12 -28.47 33.32 3.35
C GLY A 12 -27.77 32.99 2.03
N PHE A 13 -26.49 33.31 1.94
CA PHE A 13 -25.64 32.64 0.96
C PHE A 13 -25.59 31.18 1.39
N SER A 14 -26.34 30.32 0.70
CA SER A 14 -25.94 28.92 0.61
C SER A 14 -24.53 28.94 0.03
N SER A 15 -23.54 28.58 0.84
CA SER A 15 -22.23 28.21 0.30
C SER A 15 -22.50 27.23 -0.85
N PRO A 16 -21.93 27.42 -2.05
CA PRO A 16 -21.89 26.32 -3.01
C PRO A 16 -21.34 25.11 -2.25
N GLY A 17 -22.01 23.96 -2.37
CA GLY A 17 -21.67 22.76 -1.62
C GLY A 17 -20.16 22.56 -1.67
N LEU A 18 -19.52 22.51 -0.49
CA LEU A 18 -18.09 22.32 -0.40
C LEU A 18 -17.77 21.03 -1.14
N CYS A 19 -17.05 21.12 -2.27
CA CYS A 19 -16.38 19.95 -2.81
C CYS A 19 -15.53 19.35 -1.69
N ALA A 20 -15.48 18.02 -1.59
CA ALA A 20 -14.58 17.39 -0.63
C ALA A 20 -13.13 17.81 -0.92
N GLN A 21 -12.36 18.03 0.14
CA GLN A 21 -10.98 18.50 0.05
C GLN A 21 -10.08 17.59 0.87
N TRP A 22 -8.82 17.49 0.46
CA TRP A 22 -7.81 16.83 1.28
C TRP A 22 -7.64 17.53 2.62
N GLU A 23 -7.64 16.75 3.68
CA GLU A 23 -7.33 17.21 5.02
C GLU A 23 -5.95 16.69 5.45
N THR A 24 -5.28 17.42 6.33
CA THR A 24 -4.05 16.94 6.98
C THR A 24 -4.41 15.98 8.13
N VAL A 25 -3.52 15.03 8.42
CA VAL A 25 -3.59 14.23 9.64
C VAL A 25 -2.90 14.98 10.79
N GLY A 26 -3.61 15.24 11.89
CA GLY A 26 -3.11 16.09 12.96
C GLY A 26 -2.74 17.48 12.42
N GLU A 27 -1.53 17.97 12.72
CA GLU A 27 -0.96 19.13 12.00
C GLU A 27 0.20 18.74 11.08
N GLY A 28 0.25 17.45 10.73
CA GLY A 28 1.07 16.86 9.70
C GLY A 28 2.36 16.19 10.21
N TRP A 29 3.16 15.76 9.24
CA TRP A 29 4.44 15.08 9.44
C TRP A 29 5.58 15.94 8.89
N GLY A 30 6.79 15.82 9.46
CA GLY A 30 7.87 16.79 9.21
C GLY A 30 8.81 16.50 8.04
N GLY A 31 8.55 15.47 7.22
CA GLY A 31 9.46 15.08 6.13
C GLY A 31 8.88 14.03 5.19
N LEU A 32 9.68 13.41 4.32
CA LEU A 32 9.13 12.41 3.39
C LEU A 32 8.53 11.24 4.15
N VAL A 33 7.28 10.87 3.85
CA VAL A 33 6.69 9.61 4.30
C VAL A 33 7.03 8.56 3.28
N ARG A 34 7.56 7.44 3.73
CA ARG A 34 7.86 6.30 2.88
C ARG A 34 6.72 5.34 2.81
N ASP A 35 6.12 5.06 3.96
CA ASP A 35 5.00 4.15 4.06
C ASP A 35 4.16 4.43 5.30
N LEU A 36 2.91 3.96 5.29
CA LEU A 36 1.95 4.17 6.36
C LEU A 36 0.99 2.98 6.45
N HIS A 37 0.58 2.66 7.67
CA HIS A 37 -0.36 1.57 7.92
C HIS A 37 -1.37 1.95 9.00
N TYR A 38 -2.66 1.87 8.69
CA TYR A 38 -3.73 2.07 9.67
C TYR A 38 -4.12 0.73 10.31
N ASP A 39 -3.91 0.62 11.62
CA ASP A 39 -4.36 -0.52 12.40
C ASP A 39 -5.77 -0.28 12.95
N SER A 40 -6.74 -1.00 12.40
CA SER A 40 -8.14 -0.92 12.84
C SER A 40 -8.39 -1.46 14.25
N LEU A 41 -7.51 -2.30 14.79
CA LEU A 41 -7.67 -2.87 16.13
C LEU A 41 -7.33 -1.85 17.21
N SER A 42 -6.23 -1.12 17.03
CA SER A 42 -5.81 -0.07 17.97
C SER A 42 -6.34 1.32 17.60
N GLY A 43 -6.84 1.50 16.37
CA GLY A 43 -7.23 2.79 15.82
C GLY A 43 -6.04 3.72 15.55
N ARG A 44 -4.83 3.15 15.39
CA ARG A 44 -3.57 3.90 15.24
C ARG A 44 -3.14 3.93 13.78
N LEU A 45 -2.71 5.09 13.30
CA LEU A 45 -2.03 5.23 12.01
C LEU A 45 -0.52 5.23 12.21
N TYR A 46 0.14 4.14 11.87
CA TYR A 46 1.60 4.02 11.90
C TYR A 46 2.21 4.64 10.64
N VAL A 47 3.35 5.32 10.80
CA VAL A 47 4.01 6.06 9.73
C VAL A 47 5.52 5.89 9.84
N VAL A 48 6.15 5.59 8.72
CA VAL A 48 7.61 5.50 8.59
C VAL A 48 8.12 6.44 7.49
N GLY A 49 9.30 7.05 7.69
CA GLY A 49 9.87 7.93 6.67
C GLY A 49 11.03 8.80 7.15
N ALA A 50 11.41 9.81 6.37
CA ALA A 50 12.55 10.69 6.65
C ALA A 50 12.10 11.89 7.48
N SER A 51 11.71 11.66 8.74
CA SER A 51 11.42 12.75 9.66
C SER A 51 11.87 12.49 11.08
N GLN A 52 12.52 13.48 11.67
CA GLN A 52 12.84 13.47 13.10
C GLN A 52 11.67 13.99 13.96
N TRP A 53 10.72 14.71 13.36
CA TRP A 53 9.73 15.48 14.11
C TRP A 53 8.33 15.34 13.52
N ALA A 54 7.35 15.04 14.37
CA ALA A 54 5.94 15.20 14.00
C ALA A 54 5.48 16.65 14.24
N MET A 55 4.47 17.10 13.49
CA MET A 55 3.96 18.48 13.58
C MET A 55 2.55 18.54 14.22
N PRO A 56 2.29 19.57 15.07
CA PRO A 56 3.24 20.55 15.59
C PRO A 56 3.94 19.98 16.82
N GLY A 57 4.87 20.74 17.41
CA GLY A 57 5.19 20.54 18.83
C GLY A 57 6.46 19.75 19.12
N ASN A 58 7.41 19.69 18.17
CA ASN A 58 8.73 19.11 18.42
C ASN A 58 8.66 17.71 19.05
N VAL A 59 7.66 16.88 18.68
CA VAL A 59 7.63 15.49 19.12
C VAL A 59 8.71 14.76 18.34
N LEU A 60 9.76 14.33 19.05
CA LEU A 60 10.88 13.60 18.50
C LEU A 60 10.45 12.16 18.20
N ILE A 61 10.39 11.79 16.93
CA ILE A 61 9.83 10.51 16.45
C ILE A 61 10.86 9.61 15.77
N HIS A 62 12.05 10.14 15.43
CA HIS A 62 13.14 9.36 14.85
C HIS A 62 12.70 8.40 13.73
N ASN A 63 11.97 8.92 12.73
CA ASN A 63 11.57 8.25 11.49
C ASN A 63 10.39 7.27 11.61
N THR A 64 9.90 7.02 12.83
CA THR A 64 8.81 6.07 13.09
C THR A 64 7.85 6.62 14.15
N ALA A 65 6.59 6.83 13.80
CA ALA A 65 5.58 7.31 14.74
C ALA A 65 4.23 6.64 14.49
N TYR A 66 3.30 6.82 15.42
CA TYR A 66 1.89 6.59 15.15
C TYR A 66 1.03 7.79 15.57
N TRP A 67 -0.02 8.05 14.80
CA TRP A 67 -1.05 9.01 15.14
C TRP A 67 -2.23 8.29 15.79
N TYR A 68 -2.69 8.81 16.93
CA TYR A 68 -3.79 8.25 17.71
C TYR A 68 -4.49 9.34 18.50
N ASN A 69 -5.83 9.35 18.46
CA ASN A 69 -6.66 10.29 19.21
C ASN A 69 -6.22 11.76 19.11
N GLY A 70 -5.85 12.20 17.91
CA GLY A 70 -5.47 13.59 17.65
C GLY A 70 -4.01 13.94 17.97
N GLN A 71 -3.19 12.98 18.41
CA GLN A 71 -1.80 13.22 18.81
C GLN A 71 -0.83 12.26 18.13
N TRP A 72 0.41 12.72 17.95
CA TRP A 72 1.53 11.91 17.48
C TRP A 72 2.30 11.31 18.65
N TYR A 73 2.63 10.04 18.54
CA TYR A 73 3.43 9.30 19.51
C TYR A 73 4.64 8.68 18.81
N PRO A 74 5.85 8.77 19.40
CA PRO A 74 7.01 8.10 18.85
C PRO A 74 6.89 6.58 19.03
N MET A 75 7.39 5.81 18.06
CA MET A 75 7.59 4.37 18.22
C MET A 75 8.95 4.14 18.89
N GLY A 76 8.99 4.37 20.21
CA GLY A 76 10.22 4.28 21.01
C GLY A 76 11.25 5.34 20.62
N GLY A 77 12.53 4.96 20.59
CA GLY A 77 13.63 5.78 20.10
C GLY A 77 13.85 5.75 18.58
N GLY A 78 12.97 5.09 17.81
CA GLY A 78 13.00 5.00 16.35
C GLY A 78 14.30 4.48 15.74
N ALA A 79 14.55 4.81 14.47
CA ALA A 79 15.64 4.24 13.68
C ALA A 79 16.94 5.06 13.78
N ASP A 80 18.07 4.39 14.07
CA ASP A 80 19.42 4.96 14.09
C ASP A 80 20.23 4.61 12.82
N HIS A 81 21.09 5.52 12.33
CA HIS A 81 21.84 5.35 11.07
C HIS A 81 23.25 5.99 11.10
N PRO A 82 24.27 5.33 10.50
CA PRO A 82 25.70 5.70 10.54
C PRO A 82 26.04 7.14 10.23
N ASN A 83 25.45 7.67 9.16
CA ASN A 83 25.91 8.90 8.53
C ASN A 83 25.37 10.16 9.21
N GLY A 84 24.96 10.05 10.49
CA GLY A 84 24.59 11.18 11.34
C GLY A 84 23.56 12.09 10.69
N PHE A 85 22.29 11.69 10.73
CA PHE A 85 21.12 12.34 10.15
C PHE A 85 21.20 13.86 9.84
N PRO A 86 21.43 14.25 8.57
CA PRO A 86 21.01 15.55 8.06
C PRO A 86 20.01 15.32 6.92
N THR A 87 18.74 15.64 7.16
CA THR A 87 17.78 16.05 6.11
C THR A 87 17.69 15.16 4.84
N GLY A 88 16.73 14.25 4.82
CA GLY A 88 15.78 14.17 3.70
C GLY A 88 16.12 13.36 2.44
N LEU A 89 17.30 12.74 2.28
CA LEU A 89 17.60 12.01 1.02
C LEU A 89 17.56 10.48 1.11
N ARG A 90 17.76 9.88 2.29
CA ARG A 90 17.62 8.43 2.49
C ARG A 90 16.93 8.16 3.84
N PRO A 91 15.59 7.94 3.85
CA PRO A 91 14.89 7.58 5.07
C PRO A 91 15.41 6.23 5.56
N PRO A 92 15.74 6.13 6.86
CA PRO A 92 16.20 4.87 7.41
C PRO A 92 15.08 3.83 7.38
N ALA A 93 13.87 4.15 7.84
CA ALA A 93 12.71 3.27 7.73
C ALA A 93 11.98 3.51 6.39
N LYS A 94 11.71 2.43 5.65
CA LYS A 94 11.24 2.50 4.25
C LYS A 94 9.90 1.84 3.99
N ASP A 95 9.52 0.86 4.79
CA ASP A 95 8.30 0.08 4.58
C ASP A 95 7.81 -0.44 5.94
N ILE A 96 6.50 -0.54 6.11
CA ILE A 96 5.87 -1.08 7.31
C ILE A 96 4.74 -2.03 6.95
N ILE A 97 4.83 -3.28 7.42
CA ILE A 97 3.85 -4.31 7.09
C ILE A 97 3.29 -4.98 8.34
N PRO A 98 1.98 -5.26 8.40
CA PRO A 98 1.42 -6.13 9.43
C PRO A 98 2.05 -7.51 9.36
N TYR A 99 2.46 -8.04 10.51
CA TYR A 99 2.97 -9.40 10.61
C TYR A 99 2.69 -9.96 12.02
N ASP A 100 1.98 -11.08 12.07
CA ASP A 100 1.57 -11.73 13.32
C ASP A 100 0.85 -10.73 14.28
N SER A 101 1.27 -10.56 15.53
CA SER A 101 0.61 -9.64 16.48
C SER A 101 1.06 -8.19 16.39
N GLY A 102 1.87 -7.81 15.40
CA GLY A 102 2.47 -6.47 15.30
C GLY A 102 2.78 -6.05 13.87
N PHE A 103 3.82 -5.21 13.74
CA PHE A 103 4.26 -4.66 12.46
C PHE A 103 5.75 -4.88 12.28
N VAL A 104 6.18 -5.21 11.08
CA VAL A 104 7.60 -5.23 10.73
C VAL A 104 7.94 -3.95 10.00
N VAL A 105 8.98 -3.27 10.46
CA VAL A 105 9.57 -2.12 9.79
C VAL A 105 10.89 -2.54 9.20
N VAL A 106 11.12 -2.20 7.93
CA VAL A 106 12.37 -2.48 7.23
C VAL A 106 13.02 -1.23 6.66
N GLY A 107 14.32 -1.30 6.38
CA GLY A 107 15.04 -0.17 5.84
C GLY A 107 16.57 -0.24 5.85
N ASP A 108 17.17 0.94 5.87
CA ASP A 108 18.61 1.20 5.99
C ASP A 108 18.85 1.87 7.36
N PHE A 109 18.97 1.07 8.42
CA PHE A 109 19.26 1.51 9.79
C PHE A 109 20.15 0.50 10.50
N TRP A 110 20.93 0.97 11.48
CA TRP A 110 21.80 0.13 12.31
C TRP A 110 21.11 -0.45 13.53
N SER A 111 20.12 0.25 14.08
CA SER A 111 19.29 -0.26 15.17
C SER A 111 17.96 0.48 15.25
N MET A 112 16.99 -0.15 15.90
CA MET A 112 15.73 0.45 16.33
C MET A 112 15.79 0.64 17.84
N SER A 113 15.80 1.90 18.29
CA SER A 113 15.87 2.30 19.70
C SER A 113 17.06 1.71 20.47
N GLY A 114 18.17 1.42 19.78
CA GLY A 114 19.34 0.77 20.38
C GLY A 114 19.16 -0.70 20.74
N VAL A 115 18.04 -1.33 20.36
CA VAL A 115 17.81 -2.76 20.61
C VAL A 115 18.80 -3.58 19.77
N PRO A 116 19.59 -4.51 20.37
CA PRO A 116 20.51 -5.35 19.62
C PRO A 116 19.81 -6.17 18.52
N HIS A 117 20.52 -6.50 17.45
CA HIS A 117 20.02 -7.33 16.34
C HIS A 117 18.77 -6.79 15.62
N THR A 118 18.57 -5.47 15.62
CA THR A 118 17.53 -4.78 14.86
C THR A 118 18.11 -3.99 13.69
N ARG A 119 19.19 -4.49 13.08
CA ARG A 119 19.78 -3.83 11.91
C ARG A 119 18.95 -4.16 10.67
N GLY A 120 18.47 -3.13 9.97
CA GLY A 120 17.73 -3.27 8.71
C GLY A 120 16.27 -3.70 8.83
N PHE A 121 15.89 -4.46 9.87
CA PHE A 121 14.49 -4.79 10.17
C PHE A 121 14.25 -5.00 11.67
N ALA A 122 13.02 -4.75 12.13
CA ALA A 122 12.56 -5.04 13.48
C ALA A 122 11.03 -5.16 13.53
N LYS A 123 10.51 -5.92 14.50
CA LYS A 123 9.07 -6.00 14.79
C LYS A 123 8.69 -4.99 15.87
N TRP A 124 7.64 -4.21 15.65
CA TRP A 124 6.97 -3.40 16.65
C TRP A 124 5.78 -4.19 17.20
N GLU A 125 5.84 -4.57 18.47
CA GLU A 125 4.75 -5.24 19.16
C GLU A 125 4.68 -4.77 20.62
N ASN A 126 3.47 -4.68 21.17
CA ASN A 126 3.25 -4.31 22.57
C ASN A 126 3.97 -2.99 22.97
N ASP A 127 3.95 -2.01 22.06
CA ASP A 127 4.63 -0.72 22.20
C ASP A 127 6.15 -0.81 22.42
N GLN A 128 6.81 -1.88 21.93
CA GLN A 128 8.26 -2.10 22.00
C GLN A 128 8.83 -2.63 20.69
N TRP A 129 10.12 -2.38 20.45
CA TRP A 129 10.87 -3.00 19.35
C TRP A 129 11.42 -4.36 19.78
N VAL A 130 11.19 -5.36 18.93
CA VAL A 130 11.65 -6.75 19.11
C VAL A 130 12.52 -7.13 17.92
N ALA A 131 13.68 -7.72 18.21
CA ALA A 131 14.57 -8.26 17.19
C ALA A 131 13.96 -9.53 16.58
N MET A 132 14.07 -9.67 15.26
CA MET A 132 13.68 -10.88 14.52
C MET A 132 14.90 -11.67 14.03
N ALA A 133 16.10 -11.23 14.41
CA ALA A 133 17.36 -11.93 14.21
C ALA A 133 18.09 -12.01 15.55
N SER A 134 18.95 -13.01 15.68
CA SER A 134 19.81 -13.29 16.83
C SER A 134 21.30 -13.05 16.54
N ASP A 135 21.67 -12.95 15.26
CA ASP A 135 23.04 -12.69 14.82
C ASP A 135 23.07 -11.53 13.80
N THR A 136 24.11 -11.50 12.98
CA THR A 136 24.53 -10.41 12.13
C THR A 136 23.60 -10.29 10.94
N THR A 137 23.14 -9.07 10.68
CA THR A 137 22.35 -8.73 9.50
C THR A 137 23.04 -7.58 8.77
N LEU A 138 23.25 -7.72 7.46
CA LEU A 138 24.03 -6.78 6.65
C LEU A 138 23.33 -6.43 5.34
N GLY A 139 23.26 -5.12 5.09
CA GLY A 139 22.74 -4.52 3.87
C GLY A 139 21.45 -3.74 4.11
N ASN A 140 20.76 -3.46 3.00
CA ASN A 140 19.63 -2.55 2.94
C ASN A 140 18.37 -3.30 2.56
N PHE A 141 17.34 -3.18 3.39
CA PHE A 141 16.02 -3.67 3.07
C PHE A 141 15.23 -2.53 2.43
N TRP A 142 14.49 -2.83 1.37
CA TRP A 142 13.77 -1.85 0.55
C TRP A 142 12.27 -2.03 0.61
N GLY A 143 11.79 -3.26 0.72
CA GLY A 143 10.37 -3.57 0.80
C GLY A 143 10.12 -4.90 1.49
N SER A 144 8.86 -5.11 1.83
CA SER A 144 8.35 -6.30 2.47
C SER A 144 6.99 -6.69 1.92
N SER A 145 6.65 -7.96 2.10
CA SER A 145 5.36 -8.54 1.72
C SER A 145 5.06 -9.70 2.67
N VAL A 146 3.78 -10.04 2.87
CA VAL A 146 3.37 -11.23 3.60
C VAL A 146 2.60 -12.13 2.65
N ASP A 147 3.09 -13.35 2.47
CA ASP A 147 2.41 -14.40 1.72
C ASP A 147 2.29 -15.65 2.59
N ASP A 148 1.10 -16.24 2.63
CA ASP A 148 0.81 -17.45 3.40
C ASP A 148 1.31 -17.44 4.86
N GLY A 149 1.23 -16.29 5.53
CA GLY A 149 1.73 -16.10 6.90
C GLY A 149 3.26 -16.03 7.02
N GLN A 150 4.00 -16.11 5.91
CA GLN A 150 5.43 -15.92 5.85
C GLN A 150 5.76 -14.46 5.55
N LEU A 151 6.79 -13.93 6.22
CA LEU A 151 7.30 -12.59 5.94
C LEU A 151 8.38 -12.67 4.87
N HIS A 152 8.20 -11.90 3.80
CA HIS A 152 9.16 -11.77 2.72
C HIS A 152 9.84 -10.41 2.83
N LEU A 153 11.17 -10.40 2.87
CA LEU A 153 11.97 -9.19 2.89
C LEU A 153 12.80 -9.09 1.61
N HIS A 154 12.78 -7.92 0.99
CA HIS A 154 13.43 -7.64 -0.30
C HIS A 154 14.43 -6.49 -0.17
N GLY A 155 15.57 -6.57 -0.83
CA GLY A 155 16.47 -5.43 -0.95
C GLY A 155 17.91 -5.73 -1.33
N ALA A 156 18.82 -4.81 -1.03
CA ALA A 156 20.26 -4.93 -1.30
C ALA A 156 20.97 -5.42 -0.04
N PHE A 157 20.71 -6.66 0.37
CA PHE A 157 21.32 -7.30 1.52
C PHE A 157 21.97 -8.63 1.15
N ASN A 158 22.91 -9.09 1.98
CA ASN A 158 23.68 -10.30 1.73
C ASN A 158 23.88 -11.16 3.00
N THR A 159 23.28 -10.77 4.12
CA THR A 159 23.32 -11.54 5.36
C THR A 159 22.08 -11.27 6.18
N VAL A 160 21.40 -12.34 6.62
CA VAL A 160 20.26 -12.28 7.54
C VAL A 160 20.50 -13.32 8.62
N ASP A 161 20.44 -12.90 9.89
CA ASP A 161 20.62 -13.78 11.05
C ASP A 161 21.89 -14.67 10.99
N GLY A 162 23.00 -14.07 10.56
CA GLY A 162 24.30 -14.75 10.41
C GLY A 162 24.41 -15.67 9.18
N GLN A 163 23.33 -15.90 8.44
CA GLN A 163 23.30 -16.72 7.24
C GLN A 163 23.56 -15.90 5.97
N PRO A 164 24.28 -16.43 4.97
CA PRO A 164 24.52 -15.77 3.69
C PRO A 164 23.25 -15.80 2.82
N ILE A 165 22.29 -14.93 3.14
CA ILE A 165 21.02 -14.78 2.41
C ILE A 165 21.08 -13.47 1.62
N SER A 166 20.99 -13.56 0.30
CA SER A 166 21.07 -12.42 -0.62
C SER A 166 19.71 -12.00 -1.14
N ASN A 167 19.45 -10.69 -1.14
CA ASN A 167 18.37 -9.93 -1.78
C ASN A 167 16.92 -10.26 -1.44
N TRP A 168 16.59 -11.53 -1.16
CA TRP A 168 15.25 -11.98 -0.82
C TRP A 168 15.29 -13.09 0.25
N ALA A 169 14.82 -12.73 1.44
CA ALA A 169 14.71 -13.60 2.59
C ALA A 169 13.25 -13.86 2.92
N VAL A 170 12.94 -15.08 3.37
CA VAL A 170 11.64 -15.46 3.90
C VAL A 170 11.77 -15.94 5.32
N TYR A 171 10.87 -15.48 6.18
CA TYR A 171 10.73 -15.92 7.55
C TYR A 171 9.43 -16.70 7.73
N ASP A 172 9.55 -17.95 8.15
CA ASP A 172 8.41 -18.85 8.37
C ASP A 172 7.81 -18.75 9.79
N GLY A 173 8.25 -17.77 10.58
CA GLY A 173 7.91 -17.63 12.00
C GLY A 173 8.95 -18.25 12.94
N THR A 174 9.94 -18.98 12.41
CA THR A 174 11.02 -19.60 13.19
C THR A 174 12.40 -19.40 12.58
N THR A 175 12.54 -19.54 11.26
CA THR A 175 13.82 -19.53 10.57
C THR A 175 13.80 -18.63 9.34
N TRP A 176 14.97 -18.05 9.04
CA TRP A 176 15.21 -17.30 7.82
C TRP A 176 15.76 -18.21 6.72
N GLN A 177 15.19 -18.12 5.53
CA GLN A 177 15.61 -18.88 4.36
C GLN A 177 15.75 -17.98 3.13
N GLN A 178 16.70 -18.30 2.26
CA GLN A 178 16.78 -17.70 0.93
C GLN A 178 15.74 -18.38 0.02
N VAL A 179 14.86 -17.58 -0.59
CA VAL A 179 13.83 -18.12 -1.52
C VAL A 179 14.47 -18.57 -2.82
N ASP A 180 15.33 -17.70 -3.36
CA ASP A 180 15.97 -17.90 -4.64
C ASP A 180 17.48 -18.03 -4.46
N THR A 181 17.94 -19.28 -4.45
CA THR A 181 19.38 -19.60 -4.36
C THR A 181 20.14 -19.34 -5.66
N THR A 182 19.44 -19.02 -6.75
CA THR A 182 20.05 -18.73 -8.05
C THR A 182 20.40 -17.25 -8.23
N GLU A 183 19.96 -16.39 -7.30
CA GLU A 183 20.13 -14.93 -7.33
C GLU A 183 19.55 -14.28 -8.61
N GLU A 184 18.48 -14.85 -9.16
CA GLU A 184 17.75 -14.29 -10.31
C GLU A 184 17.12 -12.93 -9.95
N PHE A 185 16.68 -12.75 -8.71
CA PHE A 185 16.10 -11.49 -8.24
C PHE A 185 17.14 -10.54 -7.64
N GLY A 186 17.27 -9.37 -8.27
CA GLY A 186 18.07 -8.27 -7.76
C GLY A 186 17.40 -7.52 -6.60
N PHE A 187 18.12 -6.50 -6.10
CA PHE A 187 17.71 -5.72 -4.92
C PHE A 187 16.46 -4.84 -5.10
N ASN A 188 15.92 -4.77 -6.31
CA ASN A 188 14.79 -3.93 -6.71
C ASN A 188 13.47 -4.70 -6.73
N THR A 189 13.44 -5.92 -6.18
CA THR A 189 12.18 -6.64 -5.93
C THR A 189 11.33 -5.82 -4.95
N ALA A 190 10.09 -5.56 -5.34
CA ALA A 190 9.18 -4.68 -4.61
C ALA A 190 8.15 -5.49 -3.80
N LYS A 191 7.50 -6.48 -4.42
CA LYS A 191 6.36 -7.19 -3.83
C LYS A 191 6.32 -8.67 -4.23
N ALA A 192 5.79 -9.50 -3.34
CA ALA A 192 5.42 -10.88 -3.61
C ALA A 192 3.95 -11.13 -3.21
N VAL A 193 3.16 -11.73 -4.10
CA VAL A 193 1.71 -11.95 -3.92
C VAL A 193 1.31 -13.30 -4.49
N ARG A 194 0.41 -14.03 -3.81
CA ARG A 194 -0.15 -15.27 -4.34
C ARG A 194 -1.42 -15.03 -5.15
N TYR A 195 -1.48 -15.60 -6.34
CA TYR A 195 -2.64 -15.54 -7.22
C TYR A 195 -2.87 -16.91 -7.86
N GLN A 196 -4.10 -17.43 -7.77
CA GLN A 196 -4.46 -18.76 -8.28
C GLN A 196 -3.54 -19.90 -7.78
N GLY A 197 -3.03 -19.78 -6.55
CA GLY A 197 -2.17 -20.79 -5.93
C GLY A 197 -0.67 -20.57 -6.14
N ASP A 198 -0.26 -19.78 -7.12
CA ASP A 198 1.16 -19.57 -7.43
C ASP A 198 1.66 -18.23 -6.88
N LEU A 199 2.96 -18.19 -6.55
CA LEU A 199 3.62 -16.99 -6.07
C LEU A 199 4.04 -16.11 -7.26
N TYR A 200 3.69 -14.83 -7.19
CA TYR A 200 4.06 -13.81 -8.17
C TYR A 200 4.99 -12.81 -7.51
N VAL A 201 5.96 -12.31 -8.27
CA VAL A 201 7.00 -11.41 -7.79
C VAL A 201 7.14 -10.25 -8.74
N ALA A 202 7.16 -9.05 -8.20
CA ALA A 202 7.23 -7.80 -8.95
C ALA A 202 8.38 -6.92 -8.48
N GLY A 203 8.89 -6.08 -9.38
CA GLY A 203 9.87 -5.05 -9.06
C GLY A 203 10.51 -4.45 -10.31
N ASN A 204 11.78 -4.05 -10.17
CA ASN A 204 12.66 -3.65 -11.27
C ASN A 204 13.88 -4.59 -11.33
N PHE A 205 13.68 -5.81 -11.82
CA PHE A 205 14.72 -6.84 -11.81
C PHE A 205 14.88 -7.46 -13.19
N ASN A 206 16.11 -7.89 -13.49
CA ASN A 206 16.46 -8.57 -14.72
C ASN A 206 17.07 -9.92 -14.38
N THR A 207 16.56 -10.98 -15.02
CA THR A 207 17.06 -12.35 -14.83
C THR A 207 17.87 -12.81 -16.03
N SER A 208 18.68 -13.84 -15.83
CA SER A 208 19.53 -14.39 -16.91
C SER A 208 18.74 -15.08 -18.03
N ASN A 209 17.51 -15.53 -17.73
CA ASN A 209 16.61 -16.22 -18.66
C ASN A 209 15.58 -15.27 -19.32
N GLY A 210 15.62 -13.97 -19.00
CA GLY A 210 14.77 -12.93 -19.62
C GLY A 210 13.39 -12.76 -19.00
N VAL A 211 13.13 -13.34 -17.84
CA VAL A 211 11.94 -13.07 -17.03
C VAL A 211 12.19 -11.83 -16.19
N ASN A 212 11.68 -10.67 -16.62
CA ASN A 212 11.99 -9.39 -15.99
C ASN A 212 10.74 -8.75 -15.36
N ASP A 213 10.96 -8.01 -14.26
CA ASP A 213 10.03 -7.09 -13.58
C ASP A 213 8.74 -7.68 -12.99
N LEU A 214 8.25 -8.79 -13.55
CA LEU A 214 7.10 -9.55 -13.11
C LEU A 214 7.25 -11.03 -13.47
N ALA A 215 7.35 -11.88 -12.46
CA ALA A 215 7.54 -13.32 -12.60
C ALA A 215 6.46 -14.08 -11.83
N ARG A 216 6.10 -15.27 -12.34
CA ARG A 216 5.29 -16.28 -11.63
C ARG A 216 6.17 -17.48 -11.31
N GLN A 217 5.99 -18.06 -10.13
CA GLN A 217 6.61 -19.33 -9.76
C GLN A 217 5.90 -20.46 -10.53
N GLY A 218 6.59 -21.03 -11.50
CA GLY A 218 6.17 -22.22 -12.24
C GLY A 218 6.81 -23.50 -11.71
N PRO A 219 6.46 -24.66 -12.29
CA PRO A 219 6.96 -25.96 -11.86
C PRO A 219 8.47 -26.16 -12.10
N ASN A 220 9.06 -25.41 -13.03
CA ASN A 220 10.47 -25.54 -13.42
C ASN A 220 11.29 -24.27 -13.16
N GLY A 221 10.78 -23.36 -12.33
CA GLY A 221 11.40 -22.06 -12.06
C GLY A 221 10.47 -20.90 -12.36
N TRP A 222 11.04 -19.71 -12.53
CA TRP A 222 10.30 -18.48 -12.75
C TRP A 222 9.91 -18.30 -14.21
N GLU A 223 8.67 -17.87 -14.44
CA GLU A 223 8.07 -17.72 -15.76
C GLU A 223 7.47 -16.32 -15.95
N ALA A 224 7.56 -15.78 -17.15
CA ALA A 224 6.87 -14.54 -17.51
C ALA A 224 5.35 -14.77 -17.65
N LEU A 225 4.56 -13.73 -17.39
CA LEU A 225 3.10 -13.78 -17.54
C LEU A 225 2.70 -13.56 -19.01
N GLY A 226 2.38 -14.64 -19.72
CA GLY A 226 2.03 -14.58 -21.13
C GLY A 226 3.16 -13.97 -21.97
N PRO A 227 2.95 -12.86 -22.70
CA PRO A 227 4.03 -12.17 -23.42
C PRO A 227 4.99 -11.38 -22.50
N GLY A 228 4.72 -11.31 -21.19
CA GLY A 228 5.41 -10.43 -20.26
C GLY A 228 4.97 -8.97 -20.37
N LEU A 229 5.60 -8.10 -19.58
CA LEU A 229 5.49 -6.65 -19.73
C LEU A 229 6.52 -6.19 -20.77
N LEU A 230 6.09 -5.35 -21.70
CA LEU A 230 6.92 -4.90 -22.83
C LEU A 230 7.57 -3.53 -22.56
N GLY A 231 8.81 -3.36 -23.03
CA GLY A 231 9.60 -2.13 -22.88
C GLY A 231 10.68 -2.28 -21.81
N ASP A 232 10.84 -1.26 -20.97
CA ASP A 232 11.69 -1.24 -19.77
C ASP A 232 10.80 -0.99 -18.54
N PRO A 233 10.01 -2.00 -18.13
CA PRO A 233 8.97 -1.78 -17.14
C PRO A 233 9.51 -1.78 -15.71
N TRP A 234 8.71 -1.26 -14.78
CA TRP A 234 8.91 -1.44 -13.34
C TRP A 234 7.54 -1.62 -12.69
N VAL A 235 7.29 -2.77 -12.07
CA VAL A 235 6.07 -2.98 -11.27
C VAL A 235 6.27 -2.49 -9.84
N ASN A 236 5.43 -1.54 -9.41
CA ASN A 236 5.47 -0.94 -8.07
C ASN A 236 4.63 -1.73 -7.07
N GLU A 237 3.42 -2.15 -7.46
CA GLU A 237 2.48 -2.80 -6.55
C GLU A 237 1.70 -3.92 -7.25
N MET A 238 1.28 -4.93 -6.47
CA MET A 238 0.45 -6.04 -6.92
C MET A 238 -0.66 -6.32 -5.91
N VAL A 239 -1.90 -6.46 -6.38
CA VAL A 239 -3.04 -6.81 -5.51
C VAL A 239 -3.97 -7.78 -6.22
N VAL A 240 -4.51 -8.75 -5.50
CA VAL A 240 -5.59 -9.62 -6.00
C VAL A 240 -6.94 -9.00 -5.65
N TYR A 241 -7.74 -8.71 -6.67
CA TYR A 241 -9.08 -8.14 -6.49
C TYR A 241 -10.03 -8.65 -7.58
N ASP A 242 -11.23 -9.05 -7.17
CA ASP A 242 -12.29 -9.60 -8.05
C ASP A 242 -11.80 -10.75 -8.96
N GLY A 243 -10.96 -11.62 -8.40
CA GLY A 243 -10.42 -12.78 -9.10
C GLY A 243 -9.34 -12.46 -10.16
N LEU A 244 -8.80 -11.25 -10.17
CA LEU A 244 -7.73 -10.81 -11.06
C LEU A 244 -6.49 -10.40 -10.26
N LEU A 245 -5.30 -10.56 -10.84
CA LEU A 245 -4.07 -9.96 -10.34
C LEU A 245 -3.90 -8.57 -10.98
N TRP A 246 -4.02 -7.52 -10.19
CA TRP A 246 -3.81 -6.15 -10.60
C TRP A 246 -2.36 -5.76 -10.41
N VAL A 247 -1.83 -4.98 -11.36
CA VAL A 247 -0.47 -4.44 -11.31
C VAL A 247 -0.48 -2.94 -11.58
N THR A 248 0.33 -2.19 -10.83
CA THR A 248 0.66 -0.79 -11.14
C THR A 248 2.15 -0.62 -11.29
N GLY A 249 2.57 0.36 -12.09
CA GLY A 249 3.98 0.56 -12.34
C GLY A 249 4.31 1.52 -13.48
N GLU A 250 5.56 1.49 -13.90
CA GLU A 250 6.02 2.10 -15.13
C GLU A 250 5.93 1.08 -16.27
N PHE A 251 4.87 1.13 -17.05
CA PHE A 251 4.74 0.39 -18.31
C PHE A 251 3.74 1.12 -19.19
N TYR A 252 3.89 1.00 -20.50
CA TYR A 252 3.16 1.87 -21.44
C TYR A 252 2.56 1.10 -22.61
N SER A 253 1.34 1.47 -22.97
CA SER A 253 0.61 0.89 -24.10
C SER A 253 1.30 1.07 -25.46
N TRP A 254 2.10 2.13 -25.66
CA TRP A 254 2.85 2.33 -26.89
C TRP A 254 3.98 1.31 -27.13
N TRP A 255 4.37 0.56 -26.09
CA TRP A 255 5.27 -0.60 -26.21
C TRP A 255 4.53 -1.90 -26.53
N GLY A 256 3.19 -1.86 -26.67
CA GLY A 256 2.35 -3.03 -26.95
C GLY A 256 1.69 -3.65 -25.73
N ASN A 257 1.84 -3.05 -24.54
CA ASN A 257 1.10 -3.47 -23.33
C ASN A 257 -0.41 -3.19 -23.48
N ALA A 258 -1.25 -3.90 -22.74
CA ALA A 258 -2.71 -3.72 -22.81
C ALA A 258 -3.15 -2.31 -22.40
N ALA A 259 -2.51 -1.73 -21.38
CA ALA A 259 -2.71 -0.36 -20.91
C ALA A 259 -1.38 0.26 -20.44
N SER A 260 -1.42 1.53 -20.04
CA SER A 260 -0.30 2.19 -19.36
C SER A 260 -0.57 2.26 -17.85
N GLY A 261 0.47 2.06 -17.04
CA GLY A 261 0.49 2.35 -15.60
C GLY A 261 -0.35 1.45 -14.67
N ILE A 262 -1.47 0.90 -15.15
CA ILE A 262 -2.35 -0.02 -14.42
C ILE A 262 -2.95 -1.07 -15.36
N MET A 263 -2.84 -2.35 -15.04
CA MET A 263 -3.41 -3.46 -15.81
C MET A 263 -3.89 -4.58 -14.89
N ALA A 264 -4.73 -5.47 -15.42
CA ALA A 264 -5.18 -6.67 -14.71
C ALA A 264 -4.83 -7.94 -15.50
N TRP A 265 -4.39 -8.98 -14.79
CA TRP A 265 -4.08 -10.30 -15.32
C TRP A 265 -5.14 -11.31 -14.88
N ASP A 266 -5.73 -12.02 -15.84
CA ASP A 266 -6.77 -13.00 -15.57
C ASP A 266 -6.25 -14.44 -15.40
N GLY A 267 -4.94 -14.66 -15.46
CA GLY A 267 -4.34 -16.00 -15.50
C GLY A 267 -3.88 -16.40 -16.90
N SER A 268 -4.35 -15.71 -17.94
CA SER A 268 -4.07 -16.02 -19.34
C SER A 268 -3.75 -14.80 -20.21
N GLN A 269 -4.35 -13.64 -19.93
CA GLN A 269 -4.17 -12.42 -20.72
C GLN A 269 -4.20 -11.16 -19.83
N TRP A 270 -3.53 -10.12 -20.34
CA TRP A 270 -3.54 -8.77 -19.78
C TRP A 270 -4.74 -7.97 -20.29
N HIS A 271 -5.41 -7.25 -19.38
CA HIS A 271 -6.58 -6.44 -19.66
C HIS A 271 -6.35 -4.96 -19.35
N ASN A 272 -6.84 -4.10 -20.25
CA ASN A 272 -7.10 -2.69 -19.95
C ASN A 272 -8.51 -2.56 -19.38
N MET A 273 -8.61 -2.48 -18.05
CA MET A 273 -9.89 -2.40 -17.37
C MET A 273 -10.51 -0.99 -17.42
N PHE A 274 -9.70 0.05 -17.70
CA PHE A 274 -10.12 1.46 -17.59
C PHE A 274 -9.84 2.24 -18.89
N PRO A 275 -10.54 1.97 -20.00
CA PRO A 275 -10.25 2.59 -21.30
C PRO A 275 -10.46 4.11 -21.34
N ASP A 276 -11.23 4.67 -20.40
CA ASP A 276 -11.46 6.12 -20.26
C ASP A 276 -10.46 6.83 -19.35
N ILE A 277 -9.54 6.08 -18.73
CA ILE A 277 -8.49 6.59 -17.84
C ILE A 277 -7.12 6.33 -18.48
N PHE A 278 -6.34 7.38 -18.62
CA PHE A 278 -5.02 7.36 -19.23
C PHE A 278 -3.97 7.65 -18.14
N ALA A 279 -3.19 6.64 -17.78
CA ALA A 279 -1.98 6.86 -16.99
C ALA A 279 -0.94 7.57 -17.87
N ILE A 280 -0.50 8.76 -17.44
CA ILE A 280 0.48 9.58 -18.17
C ILE A 280 1.88 9.51 -17.56
N ALA A 281 2.02 8.81 -16.44
CA ALA A 281 3.28 8.47 -15.79
C ALA A 281 3.08 7.19 -14.97
N GLN A 282 4.05 6.88 -14.10
CA GLN A 282 4.08 5.65 -13.31
C GLN A 282 2.84 5.50 -12.40
N GLY A 283 2.24 4.32 -12.42
CA GLY A 283 1.28 3.88 -11.40
C GLY A 283 1.95 3.79 -10.02
N GLY A 284 1.18 4.09 -8.99
CA GLY A 284 1.62 4.13 -7.61
C GLY A 284 1.26 2.86 -6.86
N ASP A 285 0.61 3.09 -5.73
CA ASP A 285 0.19 2.08 -4.77
C ASP A 285 -1.21 1.54 -5.12
N MET A 286 -1.56 0.39 -4.59
CA MET A 286 -2.87 -0.24 -4.69
C MET A 286 -3.20 -0.96 -3.39
N ASP A 287 -4.46 -0.86 -2.98
CA ASP A 287 -4.97 -1.62 -1.84
C ASP A 287 -6.47 -1.88 -1.99
N VAL A 288 -6.96 -2.89 -1.29
CA VAL A 288 -8.38 -3.24 -1.25
C VAL A 288 -8.97 -2.84 0.09
N ALA A 289 -9.91 -1.90 0.05
CA ALA A 289 -10.63 -1.44 1.22
C ALA A 289 -12.13 -1.41 0.97
N ASN A 290 -12.92 -1.83 1.95
CA ASN A 290 -14.38 -1.84 1.88
C ASN A 290 -14.94 -2.52 0.61
N GLY A 291 -14.27 -3.60 0.17
CA GLY A 291 -14.67 -4.37 -1.02
C GLY A 291 -14.46 -3.64 -2.34
N LYS A 292 -13.60 -2.62 -2.38
CA LYS A 292 -13.23 -1.86 -3.58
C LYS A 292 -11.71 -1.83 -3.74
N LEU A 293 -11.25 -1.78 -4.98
CA LEU A 293 -9.84 -1.56 -5.30
C LEU A 293 -9.56 -0.06 -5.36
N TYR A 294 -8.65 0.42 -4.52
CA TYR A 294 -8.10 1.76 -4.59
C TYR A 294 -6.73 1.72 -5.24
N PHE A 295 -6.41 2.74 -6.03
CA PHE A 295 -5.13 2.84 -6.71
C PHE A 295 -4.67 4.29 -6.79
N SER A 296 -3.36 4.51 -6.73
CA SER A 296 -2.73 5.81 -6.92
C SER A 296 -1.87 5.86 -8.18
N GLY A 297 -1.60 7.07 -8.68
CA GLY A 297 -0.84 7.28 -9.91
C GLY A 297 -1.01 8.67 -10.47
N PHE A 298 -0.85 8.80 -11.78
CA PHE A 298 -0.94 10.06 -12.51
C PHE A 298 -1.86 9.87 -13.70
N PHE A 299 -3.13 10.20 -13.52
CA PHE A 299 -4.19 9.87 -14.46
C PHE A 299 -4.80 11.11 -15.10
N ASN A 300 -4.98 11.08 -16.42
CA ASN A 300 -5.96 11.93 -17.10
C ASN A 300 -7.17 11.07 -17.45
N ALA A 301 -8.34 11.68 -17.57
CA ALA A 301 -9.51 10.97 -18.05
C ALA A 301 -10.37 11.84 -18.98
N ASN A 302 -11.14 11.17 -19.82
CA ASN A 302 -11.97 11.84 -20.82
C ASN A 302 -12.98 12.79 -20.16
N GLY A 303 -12.93 14.07 -20.51
CA GLY A 303 -13.85 15.08 -19.98
C GLY A 303 -13.39 15.78 -18.69
N MET A 304 -12.15 15.54 -18.24
CA MET A 304 -11.60 16.14 -17.03
C MET A 304 -10.49 17.15 -17.34
N ASN A 305 -10.48 18.27 -16.61
CA ASN A 305 -9.46 19.33 -16.73
C ASN A 305 -8.36 19.11 -15.69
N GLY A 306 -7.39 18.26 -16.02
CA GLY A 306 -6.18 18.06 -15.21
C GLY A 306 -5.97 16.62 -14.78
N MET A 307 -4.93 16.44 -13.96
CA MET A 307 -4.40 15.13 -13.59
C MET A 307 -4.84 14.71 -12.20
N TYR A 308 -5.26 13.48 -12.06
CA TYR A 308 -5.78 12.91 -10.82
C TYR A 308 -4.79 11.91 -10.23
N GLY A 309 -4.69 11.96 -8.91
CA GLY A 309 -3.79 11.13 -8.13
C GLY A 309 -4.33 9.75 -7.77
N TYR A 310 -5.66 9.64 -7.66
CA TYR A 310 -6.30 8.50 -7.02
C TYR A 310 -7.56 8.08 -7.77
N GLY A 311 -7.80 6.77 -7.77
CA GLY A 311 -9.02 6.18 -8.26
C GLY A 311 -9.50 5.02 -7.40
N VAL A 312 -10.79 4.70 -7.56
CA VAL A 312 -11.46 3.60 -6.87
C VAL A 312 -12.30 2.82 -7.88
N TYR A 313 -12.22 1.50 -7.83
CA TYR A 313 -12.98 0.57 -8.67
C TYR A 313 -13.81 -0.38 -7.80
N ASP A 314 -15.12 -0.43 -8.05
CA ASP A 314 -16.07 -1.22 -7.26
C ASP A 314 -16.50 -2.55 -7.91
N GLY A 315 -15.81 -2.97 -8.98
CA GLY A 315 -16.20 -4.15 -9.77
C GLY A 315 -17.18 -3.83 -10.92
N SER A 316 -17.63 -2.57 -11.06
CA SER A 316 -18.53 -2.15 -12.12
C SER A 316 -18.26 -0.74 -12.66
N SER A 317 -17.75 0.13 -11.81
CA SER A 317 -17.44 1.52 -12.14
C SER A 317 -16.12 1.92 -11.53
N VAL A 318 -15.37 2.73 -12.26
CA VAL A 318 -14.14 3.35 -11.80
C VAL A 318 -14.37 4.84 -11.62
N CYS A 319 -14.00 5.37 -10.46
CA CYS A 319 -14.14 6.78 -10.13
C CYS A 319 -12.77 7.39 -9.81
N LEU A 320 -12.57 8.64 -10.20
CA LEU A 320 -11.40 9.47 -9.84
C LEU A 320 -11.83 10.53 -8.84
N PHE A 321 -10.94 10.89 -7.91
CA PHE A 321 -11.24 11.83 -6.84
C PHE A 321 -10.00 12.60 -6.35
N GLY A 322 -10.26 13.66 -5.58
CA GLY A 322 -9.22 14.48 -4.95
C GLY A 322 -8.77 15.68 -5.78
N GLY A 323 -9.48 15.99 -6.87
CA GLY A 323 -9.20 17.10 -7.77
C GLY A 323 -7.96 16.90 -8.66
N PRO A 324 -7.67 17.88 -9.55
CA PRO A 324 -6.58 17.81 -10.54
C PRO A 324 -5.18 18.01 -9.93
N GLU A 325 -5.00 17.56 -8.70
CA GLU A 325 -3.80 17.74 -7.90
C GLU A 325 -2.80 16.62 -8.16
N VAL A 326 -1.53 16.98 -8.30
CA VAL A 326 -0.44 16.03 -8.53
C VAL A 326 -0.01 15.41 -7.21
N ILE A 327 -0.89 14.59 -6.63
CA ILE A 327 -0.64 13.88 -5.39
C ILE A 327 -0.62 12.39 -5.69
N ARG A 328 0.54 11.76 -5.48
CA ARG A 328 0.72 10.32 -5.51
C ARG A 328 1.42 9.92 -4.23
N GLY A 329 0.90 8.90 -3.57
CA GLY A 329 1.53 8.31 -2.39
C GLY A 329 0.98 6.93 -2.10
N ASN A 330 1.62 6.28 -1.14
CA ASN A 330 1.12 5.06 -0.52
C ASN A 330 -0.17 5.38 0.23
N MET A 331 -1.07 4.42 0.31
CA MET A 331 -2.40 4.54 0.88
C MET A 331 -2.60 3.50 1.96
N THR A 332 -3.43 3.83 2.94
CA THR A 332 -3.94 2.86 3.91
C THR A 332 -5.30 3.33 4.42
N PHE A 333 -6.09 2.43 4.96
CA PHE A 333 -7.52 2.65 5.14
C PHE A 333 -7.97 2.31 6.56
N SER A 334 -8.77 3.21 7.12
CA SER A 334 -9.72 2.88 8.18
C SER A 334 -11.07 2.51 7.55
N ALA A 335 -12.07 2.22 8.39
CA ALA A 335 -13.42 1.91 7.91
C ALA A 335 -14.06 3.06 7.10
N ASP A 336 -13.74 4.31 7.43
CA ASP A 336 -14.40 5.51 6.87
C ASP A 336 -13.43 6.51 6.22
N THR A 337 -12.12 6.31 6.36
CA THR A 337 -11.11 7.29 5.94
C THR A 337 -9.97 6.60 5.22
N MET A 338 -9.64 7.10 4.03
CA MET A 338 -8.34 6.84 3.39
C MET A 338 -7.29 7.79 3.97
N TYR A 339 -6.13 7.27 4.29
CA TYR A 339 -4.91 8.02 4.56
C TYR A 339 -3.94 7.79 3.42
N ALA A 340 -3.20 8.81 3.02
CA ALA A 340 -2.14 8.63 2.04
C ALA A 340 -0.94 9.52 2.34
N SER A 341 0.24 9.11 1.86
CA SER A 341 1.40 9.98 1.85
C SER A 341 1.29 11.05 0.76
N ALA A 342 1.88 12.20 1.02
CA ALA A 342 2.08 13.25 0.03
C ALA A 342 3.59 13.49 -0.17
N PRO A 343 4.04 13.72 -1.41
CA PRO A 343 5.46 13.80 -1.74
C PRO A 343 6.14 15.07 -1.17
N TYR A 344 5.37 16.10 -0.84
CA TYR A 344 5.83 17.36 -0.29
C TYR A 344 4.73 18.03 0.54
N THR A 345 5.07 19.15 1.19
CA THR A 345 4.06 20.03 1.79
C THR A 345 3.22 20.69 0.70
N LEU A 346 1.92 20.45 0.72
CA LEU A 346 0.94 21.04 -0.18
C LEU A 346 0.47 22.38 0.40
N TYR A 347 0.64 23.46 -0.36
CA TYR A 347 0.33 24.83 0.10
C TYR A 347 -0.91 25.38 -0.62
N GLY A 348 -2.08 25.27 0.00
CA GLY A 348 -3.33 25.83 -0.56
C GLY A 348 -3.72 25.24 -1.92
N THR A 349 -3.03 24.19 -2.36
CA THR A 349 -3.45 23.30 -3.43
C THR A 349 -4.55 22.38 -2.86
N ALA A 350 -5.54 22.04 -3.68
CA ALA A 350 -6.74 21.24 -3.44
C ALA A 350 -7.89 22.00 -2.80
N GLY A 351 -7.78 23.33 -2.79
CA GLY A 351 -8.75 24.21 -2.15
C GLY A 351 -8.76 24.13 -0.62
N GLY A 352 -7.91 23.27 -0.02
CA GLY A 352 -7.85 22.98 1.41
C GLY A 352 -6.70 23.68 2.15
N PRO A 353 -6.55 23.41 3.46
CA PRO A 353 -5.47 23.94 4.30
C PRO A 353 -4.10 23.40 3.86
N VAL A 354 -3.02 23.94 4.45
CA VAL A 354 -1.67 23.38 4.24
C VAL A 354 -1.63 21.93 4.72
N VAL A 355 -1.28 20.99 3.83
CA VAL A 355 -1.12 19.58 4.17
C VAL A 355 0.35 19.20 4.16
N LYS A 356 0.84 18.57 5.24
CA LYS A 356 2.26 18.22 5.38
C LYS A 356 2.45 16.71 5.33
N TYR A 357 2.79 16.23 4.13
CA TYR A 357 3.24 14.87 3.84
C TYR A 357 2.27 13.71 4.14
N ILE A 358 1.14 13.96 4.81
CA ILE A 358 0.07 12.98 5.03
C ILE A 358 -1.27 13.66 4.81
N ILE A 359 -2.02 13.14 3.85
CA ILE A 359 -3.38 13.56 3.50
C ILE A 359 -4.37 12.51 4.02
N LYS A 360 -5.61 12.92 4.24
CA LYS A 360 -6.73 12.01 4.47
C LYS A 360 -7.95 12.43 3.66
N TRP A 361 -8.78 11.45 3.31
CA TRP A 361 -9.99 11.60 2.52
C TRP A 361 -11.13 10.73 3.09
N PRO A 362 -12.29 11.30 3.41
CA PRO A 362 -13.46 10.52 3.82
C PRO A 362 -13.93 9.61 2.68
N LEU A 363 -14.16 8.33 2.96
CA LEU A 363 -14.56 7.34 1.94
C LEU A 363 -16.01 7.51 1.46
N ASP A 364 -16.82 8.28 2.18
CA ASP A 364 -18.18 8.68 1.82
C ASP A 364 -18.24 10.02 1.08
N ALA A 365 -17.11 10.69 0.91
CA ALA A 365 -17.02 11.92 0.13
C ALA A 365 -17.42 11.68 -1.34
N PRO A 366 -18.02 12.70 -2.00
CA PRO A 366 -18.34 12.60 -3.42
C PRO A 366 -17.09 12.38 -4.27
N MET A 367 -17.23 11.56 -5.31
CA MET A 367 -16.21 11.36 -6.34
C MET A 367 -16.30 12.48 -7.37
N ASP A 368 -15.17 12.84 -7.99
CA ASP A 368 -15.14 13.93 -8.97
C ASP A 368 -15.72 13.49 -10.32
N THR A 369 -15.36 12.28 -10.77
CA THR A 369 -15.88 11.68 -12.01
C THR A 369 -15.91 10.16 -11.90
N CYS A 370 -16.90 9.53 -12.53
CA CYS A 370 -17.01 8.07 -12.62
C CYS A 370 -17.30 7.61 -14.04
N TYR A 371 -16.78 6.44 -14.39
CA TYR A 371 -16.97 5.75 -15.66
C TYR A 371 -17.45 4.33 -15.41
N THR A 372 -18.44 3.87 -16.17
CA THR A 372 -18.87 2.47 -16.13
C THR A 372 -17.85 1.60 -16.87
N VAL A 373 -17.42 0.53 -16.23
CA VAL A 373 -16.50 -0.46 -16.82
C VAL A 373 -17.34 -1.55 -17.48
N ALA A 374 -17.35 -1.57 -18.82
CA ALA A 374 -18.20 -2.45 -19.61
C ALA A 374 -17.73 -3.93 -19.63
N SER A 375 -16.47 -4.20 -19.28
CA SER A 375 -15.90 -5.54 -19.28
C SER A 375 -15.72 -6.08 -17.86
N ARG A 376 -16.67 -6.89 -17.39
CA ARG A 376 -16.31 -7.91 -16.40
C ARG A 376 -15.52 -8.96 -17.15
N VAL A 377 -14.24 -9.12 -16.84
CA VAL A 377 -13.57 -10.39 -17.16
C VAL A 377 -14.41 -11.46 -16.47
N PRO A 378 -14.94 -12.48 -17.19
CA PRO A 378 -15.71 -13.52 -16.55
C PRO A 378 -14.89 -14.06 -15.38
N ALA A 379 -15.41 -13.98 -14.16
CA ALA A 379 -14.76 -14.59 -13.02
C ALA A 379 -14.43 -16.03 -13.43
N LEU A 380 -13.15 -16.39 -13.38
CA LEU A 380 -12.70 -17.75 -13.68
C LEU A 380 -13.55 -18.67 -12.82
N GLY A 381 -14.39 -19.46 -13.49
CA GLY A 381 -15.54 -20.17 -12.93
C GLY A 381 -15.50 -20.32 -11.41
N ALA A 382 -15.98 -19.31 -10.70
CA ALA A 382 -16.40 -19.50 -9.34
C ALA A 382 -17.58 -20.47 -9.48
N GLY A 383 -17.35 -21.73 -9.13
CA GLY A 383 -18.46 -22.65 -8.91
C GLY A 383 -19.49 -21.92 -8.05
N SER A 384 -20.78 -22.13 -8.31
CA SER A 384 -21.87 -21.53 -7.54
C SER A 384 -21.94 -22.10 -6.12
N GLU A 385 -20.80 -22.23 -5.45
CA GLU A 385 -20.69 -22.63 -4.07
C GLU A 385 -21.12 -21.42 -3.25
N THR A 386 -22.35 -21.47 -2.77
CA THR A 386 -22.86 -20.47 -1.84
C THR A 386 -22.18 -20.70 -0.50
N TRP A 387 -21.44 -19.70 -0.04
CA TRP A 387 -20.91 -19.65 1.32
C TRP A 387 -21.89 -18.91 2.21
N THR A 388 -22.19 -19.46 3.38
CA THR A 388 -22.92 -18.75 4.44
C THR A 388 -22.02 -18.57 5.64
N VAL A 389 -21.96 -17.34 6.16
CA VAL A 389 -21.22 -16.99 7.36
C VAL A 389 -22.20 -16.47 8.40
N SER A 390 -22.22 -17.08 9.58
CA SER A 390 -23.14 -16.71 10.66
C SER A 390 -22.56 -16.96 12.06
N PRO A 391 -22.97 -16.21 13.09
CA PRO A 391 -23.80 -15.02 13.03
C PRO A 391 -23.04 -13.82 12.43
N ASN A 392 -23.77 -12.91 11.77
CA ASN A 392 -23.27 -11.60 11.35
C ASN A 392 -24.25 -10.54 11.93
N PRO A 393 -23.84 -9.73 12.93
CA PRO A 393 -22.50 -9.61 13.49
C PRO A 393 -22.10 -10.80 14.39
N ALA A 394 -20.82 -11.15 14.41
CA ALA A 394 -20.26 -12.20 15.26
C ALA A 394 -19.69 -11.62 16.57
N THR A 395 -19.85 -12.34 17.69
CA THR A 395 -19.24 -12.00 18.99
C THR A 395 -18.29 -13.11 19.43
N GLY A 396 -17.19 -13.29 18.69
CA GLY A 396 -16.10 -14.21 19.03
C GLY A 396 -16.14 -15.58 18.36
N HIS A 397 -17.28 -15.99 17.78
CA HIS A 397 -17.38 -17.20 16.98
C HIS A 397 -18.18 -16.93 15.70
N LEU A 398 -17.69 -17.48 14.59
CA LEU A 398 -18.37 -17.48 13.30
C LEU A 398 -18.38 -18.91 12.76
N THR A 399 -19.47 -19.28 12.13
CA THR A 399 -19.67 -20.54 11.42
C THR A 399 -19.62 -20.23 9.94
N VAL A 400 -18.71 -20.92 9.24
CA VAL A 400 -18.61 -20.88 7.79
C VAL A 400 -19.18 -22.20 7.24
N GLN A 401 -20.19 -22.11 6.39
CA GLN A 401 -20.73 -23.25 5.65
C GLN A 401 -20.50 -23.02 4.16
N ALA A 402 -19.73 -23.92 3.54
CA ALA A 402 -19.54 -23.96 2.10
C ALA A 402 -20.61 -24.87 1.46
N GLY A 403 -21.14 -24.46 0.32
CA GLY A 403 -22.05 -25.28 -0.49
C GLY A 403 -21.38 -26.46 -1.22
N GLY A 404 -20.07 -26.62 -1.07
CA GLY A 404 -19.26 -27.64 -1.75
C GLY A 404 -18.06 -28.11 -0.93
N ALA A 405 -17.20 -28.92 -1.56
CA ALA A 405 -15.98 -29.43 -0.95
C ALA A 405 -14.89 -28.35 -0.99
N TRP A 406 -14.41 -27.95 0.18
CA TRP A 406 -13.33 -26.98 0.32
C TRP A 406 -12.02 -27.68 0.69
N GLN A 407 -10.90 -27.11 0.25
CA GLN A 407 -9.56 -27.61 0.56
C GLN A 407 -8.84 -26.79 1.63
N GLN A 408 -9.11 -25.49 1.69
CA GLN A 408 -8.48 -24.59 2.64
C GLN A 408 -9.46 -23.47 3.03
N LEU A 409 -9.48 -23.10 4.31
CA LEU A 409 -10.18 -21.94 4.84
C LEU A 409 -9.14 -20.96 5.40
N ARG A 410 -9.05 -19.77 4.80
CA ARG A 410 -8.26 -18.65 5.34
C ARG A 410 -9.21 -17.53 5.76
N ALA A 411 -9.10 -17.07 7.00
CA ALA A 411 -9.78 -15.86 7.44
C ALA A 411 -8.75 -14.78 7.67
N TYR A 412 -9.01 -13.61 7.11
CA TYR A 412 -8.23 -12.41 7.35
C TYR A 412 -9.07 -11.45 8.19
N ASP A 413 -8.45 -10.77 9.16
CA ASP A 413 -9.13 -9.71 9.88
C ASP A 413 -9.22 -8.43 9.02
N ALA A 414 -9.84 -7.40 9.60
CA ALA A 414 -10.04 -6.12 8.91
C ALA A 414 -8.72 -5.39 8.56
N THR A 415 -7.57 -5.85 9.05
CA THR A 415 -6.25 -5.29 8.70
C THR A 415 -5.52 -6.11 7.64
N GLY A 416 -6.20 -7.10 7.04
CA GLY A 416 -5.60 -7.99 6.04
C GLY A 416 -4.67 -9.05 6.65
N ARG A 417 -4.62 -9.17 7.98
CA ARG A 417 -3.81 -10.19 8.65
C ARG A 417 -4.54 -11.52 8.67
N LEU A 418 -3.82 -12.59 8.34
CA LEU A 418 -4.31 -13.95 8.47
C LEU A 418 -4.57 -14.29 9.96
N VAL A 419 -5.83 -14.55 10.31
CA VAL A 419 -6.27 -14.91 11.68
C VAL A 419 -6.72 -16.37 11.81
N LEU A 420 -6.94 -17.06 10.70
CA LEU A 420 -7.25 -18.48 10.66
C LEU A 420 -6.71 -19.09 9.37
N ALA A 421 -6.06 -20.24 9.46
CA ALA A 421 -5.76 -21.11 8.34
C ALA A 421 -6.12 -22.56 8.73
N GLN A 422 -7.06 -23.17 8.02
CA GLN A 422 -7.56 -24.53 8.28
C GLN A 422 -7.62 -25.37 7.00
#